data_AF-A0A7J2JGH9-F1
#
_entry.id   AF-A0A7J2JGH9-F1
#
_cell.length_a   1.000
_cell.length_b   1.000
_cell.length_c   1.000
_cell.angle_alpha   90.00
_cell.angle_beta   90.00
_cell.angle_gamma   90.00
#
_symmetry.space_group_name_H-M   'P 1'
#
loop_
_entity.id
_entity.type
_entity.pdbx_description
1 polymer ?
#
loop_
_entity_poly.entity_id
_entity_poly.type
_entity_poly.pdbx_seq_one_letter_code
_entity_poly.pdbx_strand_id
1 'polypeptide(L)'
;MQLNGEAFKVEEKLHSFDEARKWISQSYSGGLLADVGVIDLSTIPVAVKIVKVLKRRGIPVGCSPANVAYQLYGKGLLELEEARALNSALTAILQLAGASFIMYGPLKAAEYIFALAKFMEILRMRMGEWSL
;
A
#
# COMPACT_ATOMS: atom_id res chain seq x y z
N MET A 1 -24.32 2.92 -7.80
CA MET A 1 -24.80 1.84 -6.91
C MET A 1 -23.97 0.58 -7.18
N GLN A 2 -22.77 0.47 -6.57
CA GLN A 2 -21.86 -0.69 -6.70
C GLN A 2 -21.05 -0.95 -5.41
N LEU A 3 -21.40 -0.30 -4.29
CA LEU A 3 -20.60 -0.30 -3.06
C LEU A 3 -20.68 -1.62 -2.26
N ASN A 4 -21.78 -2.37 -2.38
CA ASN A 4 -22.01 -3.57 -1.56
C ASN A 4 -21.14 -4.77 -1.97
N GLY A 5 -20.77 -4.89 -3.25
CA GLY A 5 -19.93 -6.00 -3.72
C GLY A 5 -18.45 -5.86 -3.37
N GLU A 6 -17.93 -4.63 -3.28
CA GLU A 6 -16.54 -4.38 -2.87
C GLU A 6 -16.33 -4.55 -1.37
N ALA A 7 -17.29 -4.12 -0.56
CA ALA A 7 -17.22 -4.28 0.90
C ALA A 7 -17.18 -5.77 1.30
N PHE A 8 -18.02 -6.59 0.69
CA PHE A 8 -18.05 -8.04 0.91
C PHE A 8 -16.70 -8.72 0.57
N LYS A 9 -16.08 -8.36 -0.55
CA LYS A 9 -14.75 -8.89 -0.93
C LYS A 9 -13.63 -8.47 0.01
N VAL A 10 -13.75 -7.28 0.63
CA VAL A 10 -12.77 -6.81 1.63
C VAL A 10 -12.94 -7.59 2.93
N GLU A 11 -14.18 -7.84 3.37
CA GLU A 11 -14.49 -8.60 4.58
C GLU A 11 -14.04 -10.06 4.48
N GLU A 12 -14.28 -10.71 3.35
CA GLU A 12 -13.83 -12.09 3.09
C GLU A 12 -12.29 -12.19 3.15
N LYS A 13 -11.57 -11.25 2.52
CA LYS A 13 -10.11 -11.17 2.62
C LYS A 13 -9.62 -10.95 4.05
N LEU A 14 -10.33 -10.14 4.84
CA LEU A 14 -9.98 -9.89 6.24
C LEU A 14 -10.19 -11.14 7.10
N HIS A 15 -11.23 -11.94 6.84
CA HIS A 15 -11.44 -13.21 7.53
C HIS A 15 -10.28 -14.18 7.31
N SER A 16 -9.89 -14.42 6.05
CA SER A 16 -8.73 -15.26 5.73
C SER A 16 -7.44 -14.71 6.34
N PHE A 17 -7.30 -13.39 6.42
CA PHE A 17 -6.14 -12.76 7.06
C PHE A 17 -6.10 -13.01 8.58
N ASP A 18 -7.24 -12.92 9.28
CA ASP A 18 -7.31 -13.14 10.72
C ASP A 18 -6.98 -14.62 11.08
N GLU A 19 -7.43 -15.58 10.26
CA GLU A 19 -7.04 -16.99 10.38
C GLU A 19 -5.54 -17.19 10.17
N ALA A 20 -4.97 -16.62 9.09
CA ALA A 20 -3.54 -16.69 8.82
C ALA A 20 -2.72 -16.06 9.95
N ARG A 21 -3.15 -14.91 10.48
CA ARG A 21 -2.51 -14.24 11.61
C ARG A 21 -2.46 -15.14 12.85
N LYS A 22 -3.58 -15.80 13.17
CA LYS A 22 -3.65 -16.72 14.31
C LYS A 22 -2.63 -17.85 14.16
N TRP A 23 -2.59 -18.47 12.99
CA TRP A 23 -1.64 -19.56 12.70
C TRP A 23 -0.18 -19.12 12.77
N ILE A 24 0.17 -17.96 12.18
CA ILE A 24 1.53 -17.41 12.23
C ILE A 24 1.93 -17.10 13.68
N SER A 25 1.04 -16.49 14.46
CA SER A 25 1.34 -16.11 15.86
C SER A 25 1.59 -17.32 16.77
N GLN A 26 1.06 -18.49 16.41
CA GLN A 26 1.30 -19.74 17.13
C GLN A 26 2.63 -20.40 16.72
N SER A 27 3.12 -20.10 15.51
CA SER A 27 4.26 -20.78 14.90
C SER A 27 5.55 -19.94 14.93
N TYR A 28 5.42 -18.61 15.04
CA TYR A 28 6.52 -17.66 14.96
C TYR A 28 6.35 -16.54 16.00
N SER A 29 7.43 -16.22 16.70
CA SER A 29 7.49 -15.08 17.64
C SER A 29 7.76 -13.73 16.96
N GLY A 30 8.04 -13.73 15.65
CA GLY A 30 8.26 -12.52 14.86
C GLY A 30 6.96 -11.74 14.61
N GLY A 31 7.07 -10.42 14.46
CA GLY A 31 5.94 -9.56 14.13
C GLY A 31 5.39 -9.84 12.71
N LEU A 32 4.08 -9.63 12.52
CA LEU A 32 3.41 -9.76 11.23
C LEU A 32 3.42 -8.43 10.47
N LEU A 33 3.89 -8.45 9.21
CA LEU A 33 3.72 -7.37 8.26
C LEU A 33 2.72 -7.81 7.19
N ALA A 34 1.64 -7.06 7.00
CA ALA A 34 0.64 -7.34 5.98
C ALA A 34 0.97 -6.64 4.66
N ASP A 35 1.22 -7.40 3.59
CA ASP A 35 1.26 -6.88 2.22
C ASP A 35 -0.13 -7.04 1.58
N VAL A 36 -0.79 -5.93 1.27
CA VAL A 36 -2.15 -5.97 0.69
C VAL A 36 -2.16 -6.38 -0.78
N GLY A 37 -1.00 -6.35 -1.45
CA GLY A 37 -0.87 -6.59 -2.87
C GLY A 37 -1.54 -5.52 -3.72
N VAL A 38 -0.86 -5.07 -4.77
CA VAL A 38 -1.46 -4.22 -5.81
C VAL A 38 -1.20 -4.90 -7.14
N ILE A 39 -2.27 -5.19 -7.87
CA ILE A 39 -2.20 -5.95 -9.13
C ILE A 39 -2.10 -4.99 -10.32
N ASP A 40 -2.95 -3.96 -10.31
CA ASP A 40 -3.01 -2.89 -11.31
C ASP A 40 -3.58 -1.60 -10.69
N LEU A 41 -3.68 -0.54 -11.50
CA LEU A 41 -4.19 0.76 -11.05
C LEU A 41 -5.63 0.71 -10.52
N SER A 42 -6.48 -0.19 -11.04
CA SER A 42 -7.87 -0.33 -10.58
C SER A 42 -7.96 -0.89 -9.16
N THR A 43 -6.92 -1.59 -8.69
CA THR A 43 -6.88 -2.18 -7.34
C THR A 43 -6.42 -1.21 -6.25
N ILE A 44 -5.90 -0.03 -6.61
CA ILE A 44 -5.37 0.97 -5.66
C ILE A 44 -6.42 1.43 -4.63
N PRO A 45 -7.67 1.78 -5.01
CA PRO A 45 -8.67 2.19 -4.02
C PRO A 45 -8.98 1.10 -3.00
N VAL A 46 -8.97 -0.17 -3.42
CA VAL A 46 -9.18 -1.32 -2.52
C VAL A 46 -7.98 -1.48 -1.58
N ALA A 47 -6.75 -1.37 -2.09
CA ALA A 47 -5.54 -1.41 -1.27
C ALA A 47 -5.54 -0.31 -0.19
N VAL A 48 -5.94 0.92 -0.54
CA VAL A 48 -6.10 2.04 0.41
C VAL A 48 -7.12 1.69 1.50
N LYS A 49 -8.28 1.13 1.14
CA LYS A 49 -9.30 0.70 2.12
C LYS A 49 -8.74 -0.34 3.10
N ILE A 50 -8.04 -1.35 2.58
CA ILE A 50 -7.46 -2.42 3.41
C ILE A 50 -6.36 -1.88 4.34
N VAL A 51 -5.46 -1.02 3.82
CA VAL A 51 -4.41 -0.36 4.61
C VAL A 51 -5.02 0.37 5.82
N LYS A 52 -6.07 1.17 5.59
CA LYS A 52 -6.76 1.88 6.67
C LYS A 52 -7.38 0.95 7.70
N VAL A 53 -8.02 -0.13 7.26
CA VAL A 53 -8.65 -1.11 8.16
C VAL A 53 -7.59 -1.82 9.01
N LEU A 54 -6.52 -2.33 8.39
CA LEU A 54 -5.47 -3.05 9.10
C LEU A 54 -4.66 -2.13 10.04
N LYS A 55 -4.42 -0.87 9.62
CA LYS A 55 -3.78 0.14 10.47
C LYS A 55 -4.59 0.41 11.74
N ARG A 56 -5.92 0.56 11.63
CA ARG A 56 -6.82 0.71 12.80
C ARG A 56 -6.83 -0.51 13.71
N ARG A 57 -6.57 -1.71 13.17
CA ARG A 57 -6.43 -2.95 13.94
C ARG A 57 -5.03 -3.12 14.58
N GLY A 58 -4.16 -2.11 14.47
CA GLY A 58 -2.80 -2.15 15.02
C GLY A 58 -1.84 -3.08 14.26
N ILE A 59 -2.17 -3.42 13.01
CA ILE A 59 -1.39 -4.35 12.19
C ILE A 59 -0.52 -3.52 11.24
N PRO A 60 0.82 -3.64 11.29
CA PRO A 60 1.69 -3.02 10.31
C PRO A 60 1.33 -3.52 8.90
N VAL A 61 1.01 -2.60 8.01
CA VAL A 61 0.48 -2.90 6.68
C VAL A 61 1.15 -2.03 5.63
N GLY A 62 1.37 -2.57 4.44
CA GLY A 62 2.03 -1.90 3.32
C GLY A 62 1.79 -2.63 2.00
N CYS A 63 2.50 -2.21 0.94
CA CYS A 63 2.57 -2.96 -0.32
C CYS A 63 3.69 -2.45 -1.23
N SER A 64 3.82 -3.06 -2.41
CA SER A 64 4.71 -2.61 -3.50
C SER A 64 3.92 -1.95 -4.65
N PRO A 65 3.69 -0.62 -4.62
CA PRO A 65 3.07 0.09 -5.74
C PRO A 65 3.99 0.14 -6.97
N ALA A 66 5.31 0.01 -6.76
CA ALA A 66 6.31 0.02 -7.81
C ALA A 66 6.07 -1.09 -8.86
N ASN A 67 5.50 -2.23 -8.46
CA ASN A 67 5.18 -3.32 -9.39
C ASN A 67 4.27 -2.84 -10.52
N VAL A 68 3.24 -2.04 -10.21
CA VAL A 68 2.32 -1.51 -11.23
C VAL A 68 3.05 -0.57 -12.17
N ALA A 69 3.83 0.37 -11.63
CA ALA A 69 4.53 1.36 -12.44
C ALA A 69 5.57 0.73 -13.37
N TYR A 70 6.42 -0.15 -12.84
CA TYR A 70 7.48 -0.79 -13.63
C TYR A 70 6.96 -1.90 -14.54
N GLN A 71 5.81 -2.51 -14.23
CA GLN A 71 5.15 -3.41 -15.17
C GLN A 71 4.62 -2.65 -16.39
N LEU A 72 4.06 -1.46 -16.22
CA LEU A 72 3.61 -0.61 -17.34
C LEU A 72 4.80 -0.12 -18.18
N TYR A 73 5.90 0.27 -17.53
CA TYR A 73 7.17 0.58 -18.21
C TYR A 73 7.70 -0.61 -19.02
N GLY A 74 7.77 -1.80 -18.40
CA GLY A 74 8.25 -3.02 -19.07
C GLY A 74 7.36 -3.47 -20.24
N LYS A 75 6.10 -3.01 -20.29
CA LYS A 75 5.17 -3.23 -21.41
C LYS A 75 5.24 -2.13 -22.49
N GLY A 76 6.08 -1.11 -22.32
CA GLY A 76 6.19 0.02 -23.24
C GLY A 76 4.98 0.96 -23.22
N LEU A 77 4.19 0.94 -22.14
CA LEU A 77 3.02 1.81 -21.98
C LEU A 77 3.35 3.13 -21.28
N LEU A 78 4.55 3.23 -20.70
CA LEU A 78 5.08 4.41 -20.03
C LEU A 78 6.57 4.52 -20.38
N GLU A 79 7.05 5.75 -20.46
CA GLU A 79 8.47 6.07 -20.39
C GLU A 79 9.00 5.94 -18.95
N LEU A 80 10.33 5.89 -18.79
CA LEU A 80 10.95 5.69 -17.47
C LEU A 80 10.55 6.80 -16.49
N GLU A 81 10.57 8.06 -16.92
CA GLU A 81 10.18 9.22 -16.13
C GLU A 81 8.71 9.15 -15.70
N GLU A 82 7.83 8.68 -16.58
CA GLU A 82 6.40 8.52 -16.29
C GLU A 82 6.17 7.39 -15.27
N ALA A 83 6.89 6.28 -15.39
CA ALA A 83 6.86 5.20 -14.41
C ALA A 83 7.39 5.64 -13.04
N ARG A 84 8.45 6.46 -13.01
CA ARG A 84 8.95 7.06 -11.76
C ARG A 84 7.91 7.98 -11.13
N ALA A 85 7.29 8.85 -11.92
CA ALA A 85 6.22 9.74 -11.47
C ALA A 85 5.02 8.96 -10.93
N LEU A 86 4.60 7.90 -11.63
CA LEU A 86 3.53 7.02 -11.17
C LEU A 86 3.89 6.30 -9.87
N ASN A 87 5.11 5.75 -9.75
CA ASN A 87 5.59 5.12 -8.51
C ASN A 87 5.56 6.11 -7.33
N SER A 88 5.98 7.35 -7.55
CA SER A 88 5.90 8.43 -6.57
C SER A 88 4.46 8.72 -6.16
N ALA A 89 3.55 8.90 -7.12
CA ALA A 89 2.15 9.20 -6.85
C ALA A 89 1.48 8.09 -6.03
N LEU A 90 1.65 6.83 -6.44
CA LEU A 90 1.10 5.67 -5.73
C LEU A 90 1.69 5.52 -4.33
N THR A 91 3.00 5.74 -4.18
CA THR A 91 3.66 5.75 -2.86
C THR A 91 3.08 6.83 -1.94
N ALA A 92 2.87 8.04 -2.46
CA ALA A 92 2.27 9.13 -1.69
C ALA A 92 0.85 8.80 -1.22
N ILE A 93 0.02 8.25 -2.12
CA ILE A 93 -1.36 7.82 -1.80
C ILE A 93 -1.36 6.81 -0.66
N LEU A 94 -0.49 5.80 -0.70
CA LEU A 94 -0.44 4.75 0.30
C LEU A 94 0.12 5.25 1.64
N GLN A 95 1.11 6.15 1.62
CA GLN A 95 1.61 6.78 2.85
C GLN A 95 0.54 7.65 3.53
N LEU A 96 -0.23 8.41 2.74
CA LEU A 96 -1.38 9.16 3.26
C LEU A 96 -2.49 8.25 3.79
N ALA A 97 -2.66 7.06 3.21
CA ALA A 97 -3.60 6.05 3.73
C ALA A 97 -3.14 5.42 5.05
N GLY A 98 -1.91 5.68 5.51
CA GLY A 98 -1.38 5.14 6.76
C GLY A 98 -0.56 3.86 6.62
N ALA A 99 -0.06 3.56 5.41
CA ALA A 99 0.87 2.46 5.21
C ALA A 99 2.08 2.59 6.16
N SER A 100 2.43 1.49 6.81
CA SER A 100 3.54 1.37 7.75
C SER A 100 4.86 1.05 7.05
N PHE A 101 4.80 0.49 5.83
CA PHE A 101 5.96 0.28 4.97
C PHE A 101 5.55 0.39 3.49
N ILE A 102 6.51 0.69 2.63
CA ILE A 102 6.35 0.67 1.16
C ILE A 102 7.55 -0.05 0.56
N MET A 103 7.27 -1.05 -0.28
CA MET A 103 8.30 -1.69 -1.11
C MET A 103 8.45 -0.87 -2.40
N TYR A 104 9.40 0.05 -2.39
CA TYR A 104 9.51 1.14 -3.36
C TYR A 104 10.08 0.74 -4.73
N GLY A 105 10.45 -0.53 -4.90
CA GLY A 105 10.96 -1.06 -6.17
C GLY A 105 12.50 -1.05 -6.25
N PRO A 106 13.08 -0.82 -7.44
CA PRO A 106 14.53 -0.90 -7.66
C PRO A 106 15.31 0.05 -6.75
N LEU A 107 16.56 -0.31 -6.41
CA LEU A 107 17.41 0.52 -5.54
C LEU A 107 17.56 1.96 -6.03
N LYS A 108 17.63 2.19 -7.36
CA LYS A 108 17.68 3.52 -7.97
C LYS A 108 16.46 4.40 -7.63
N ALA A 109 15.32 3.80 -7.29
CA ALA A 109 14.15 4.57 -6.89
C ALA A 109 14.31 5.26 -5.51
N ALA A 110 15.30 4.85 -4.71
CA ALA A 110 15.63 5.54 -3.47
C ALA A 110 16.01 7.02 -3.70
N GLU A 111 16.56 7.37 -4.87
CA GLU A 111 16.95 8.74 -5.25
C GLU A 111 15.78 9.74 -5.19
N TYR A 112 14.54 9.26 -5.36
CA TYR A 112 13.35 10.11 -5.34
C TYR A 112 12.31 9.70 -4.29
N ILE A 113 12.21 8.42 -3.93
CA ILE A 113 11.21 7.94 -2.96
C ILE A 113 11.54 8.35 -1.53
N PHE A 114 12.82 8.40 -1.12
CA PHE A 114 13.15 8.75 0.27
C PHE A 114 12.84 10.22 0.57
N ALA A 115 13.14 11.12 -0.38
CA ALA A 115 12.76 12.52 -0.29
C ALA A 115 11.23 12.66 -0.23
N LEU A 116 10.51 11.98 -1.13
CA LEU A 116 9.04 11.92 -1.09
C LEU A 116 8.52 11.46 0.27
N ALA A 117 9.02 10.33 0.79
CA ALA A 117 8.55 9.77 2.05
C ALA A 117 8.70 10.74 3.22
N LYS A 118 9.83 11.46 3.28
CA LYS A 118 10.04 12.53 4.25
C LYS A 118 8.99 13.64 4.12
N PHE A 119 8.72 14.10 2.90
CA PHE A 119 7.71 15.15 2.67
C PHE A 119 6.29 14.69 3.02
N MET A 120 5.93 13.45 2.68
CA MET A 120 4.63 12.89 3.00
C MET A 120 4.43 12.72 4.51
N GLU A 121 5.48 12.36 5.24
CA GLU A 121 5.45 12.32 6.71
C GLU A 121 5.19 13.71 7.30
N ILE A 122 5.92 14.73 6.84
CA ILE A 122 5.70 16.13 7.25
C ILE A 122 4.27 16.58 6.93
N LEU A 123 3.77 16.25 5.73
CA LEU A 123 2.43 16.60 5.29
C LEU A 123 1.37 15.93 6.18
N ARG A 124 1.53 14.63 6.48
CA ARG A 124 0.65 13.89 7.38
C ARG A 124 0.60 14.50 8.77
N MET A 125 1.76 14.86 9.33
CA MET A 125 1.85 15.55 10.63
C MET A 125 1.14 16.91 10.62
N ARG A 126 1.23 17.66 9.51
CA ARG A 126 0.63 18.99 9.37
C ARG A 126 -0.87 18.97 9.15
N MET A 127 -1.35 17.98 8.41
CA MET A 127 -2.78 17.83 8.16
C MET A 127 -3.55 17.39 9.41
N GLY A 128 -2.88 16.82 10.42
CA GLY A 128 -3.54 16.10 11.52
C GLY A 128 -4.03 14.72 11.06
N GLU A 129 -4.51 13.88 11.98
CA GLU A 129 -5.17 12.62 11.61
C GLU A 129 -6.49 12.93 10.87
N TRP A 130 -6.43 13.26 9.58
CA TRP A 130 -7.61 13.18 8.74
C TRP A 130 -7.99 11.71 8.69
N SER A 131 -9.09 11.39 9.37
CA SER A 131 -9.83 10.15 9.25
C SER A 131 -10.26 9.99 7.80
N LEU A 132 -9.40 9.38 7.01
CA LEU A 132 -9.70 8.84 5.71
C LEU A 132 -9.91 7.33 5.88
#